data_AF-A0A0C2FYJ5-F1
#
_entry.id   AF-A0A0C2FYJ5-F1
#
_cell.length_a   1.000
_cell.length_b   1.000
_cell.length_c   1.000
_cell.angle_alpha   90.00
_cell.angle_beta   90.00
_cell.angle_gamma   90.00
#
_symmetry.space_group_name_H-M   'P 1'
#
loop_
_entity.id
_entity.type
_entity.pdbx_description
1 polymer ?
#
loop_
_entity_poly.entity_id
_entity_poly.type
_entity_poly.pdbx_seq_one_letter_code
_entity_poly.pdbx_strand_id
1 'polypeptide(L)'
;MPALTSANSAFLNAETDFGLNILRQSPVNEQLVISPISVIFALAMVQAGAKGKTKTQINKVISKGATDDAIVQFYSNLAKDTLKATNGVQTRIANAFFL
;
A
#
# COMPACT_ATOMS: atom_id res chain seq x y z
N MET A 1 7.92 20.27 13.13
CA MET A 1 7.06 19.63 12.10
C MET A 1 7.79 18.96 10.90
N PRO A 2 9.06 18.49 10.96
CA PRO A 2 9.69 17.80 9.81
C PRO A 2 9.57 16.25 9.81
N ALA A 3 9.15 15.61 10.91
CA ALA A 3 9.11 14.14 11.00
C ALA A 3 7.88 13.50 10.31
N LEU A 4 6.79 14.25 10.13
CA LEU A 4 5.55 13.74 9.51
C LEU A 4 5.67 13.67 7.98
N THR A 5 6.46 14.55 7.37
CA THR A 5 6.70 14.59 5.92
C THR A 5 7.66 13.48 5.46
N SER A 6 8.63 13.09 6.30
CA SER A 6 9.56 11.99 6.01
C SER A 6 8.91 10.60 6.13
N ALA A 7 7.96 10.43 7.06
CA ALA A 7 7.19 9.20 7.15
C ALA A 7 6.31 9.01 5.91
N ASN A 8 5.57 10.05 5.49
CA ASN A 8 4.74 9.99 4.28
C ASN A 8 5.57 9.71 3.02
N SER A 9 6.77 10.30 2.88
CA SER A 9 7.62 10.00 1.73
C SER A 9 8.12 8.55 1.72
N ALA A 10 8.35 7.94 2.88
CA ALA A 10 8.72 6.52 2.97
C ALA A 10 7.60 5.60 2.45
N PHE A 11 6.34 5.86 2.80
CA PHE A 11 5.20 5.11 2.29
C PHE A 11 4.97 5.32 0.78
N LEU A 12 5.05 6.56 0.29
CA LEU A 12 4.90 6.86 -1.13
C LEU A 12 6.00 6.20 -1.98
N ASN A 13 7.24 6.21 -1.48
CA ASN A 13 8.35 5.51 -2.12
C ASN A 13 8.16 3.99 -2.08
N ALA A 14 7.65 3.45 -0.96
CA ALA A 14 7.34 2.03 -0.86
C ALA A 14 6.29 1.59 -1.90
N GLU A 15 5.19 2.35 -2.03
CA GLU A 15 4.14 2.10 -3.01
C GLU A 15 4.64 2.16 -4.45
N THR A 16 5.40 3.21 -4.77
CA THR A 16 5.98 3.39 -6.11
C THR A 16 6.97 2.29 -6.45
N ASP A 17 7.91 1.99 -5.54
CA ASP A 17 8.89 0.92 -5.73
C ASP A 17 8.20 -0.43 -5.88
N PHE A 18 7.16 -0.70 -5.10
CA PHE A 18 6.40 -1.94 -5.19
C PHE A 18 5.76 -2.11 -6.57
N GLY A 19 5.05 -1.10 -7.06
CA GLY A 19 4.45 -1.12 -8.40
C GLY A 19 5.50 -1.31 -9.52
N LEU A 20 6.60 -0.55 -9.46
CA LEU A 20 7.69 -0.67 -10.44
C LEU A 20 8.36 -2.05 -10.39
N ASN A 21 8.52 -2.64 -9.21
CA ASN A 21 9.11 -3.96 -9.07
C ASN A 21 8.18 -5.07 -9.60
N ILE A 22 6.86 -4.91 -9.51
CA ILE A 22 5.91 -5.81 -10.18
C ILE A 22 6.08 -5.70 -11.70
N LEU A 23 6.10 -4.48 -12.24
CA LEU A 23 6.27 -4.26 -13.68
C LEU A 23 7.60 -4.85 -14.21
N ARG A 24 8.69 -4.71 -13.46
CA ARG A 24 10.00 -5.30 -13.80
C ARG A 24 9.99 -6.83 -13.85
N GLN A 25 9.12 -7.46 -13.08
CA GLN A 25 8.96 -8.92 -13.03
C GLN A 25 7.89 -9.41 -14.00
N SER A 26 7.21 -8.51 -14.71
CA SER A 26 6.10 -8.84 -15.59
C SER A 26 6.59 -9.28 -16.97
N PRO A 27 5.82 -10.14 -17.68
CA PRO A 27 6.16 -10.55 -19.04
C PRO A 27 6.24 -9.34 -19.99
N VAL A 28 7.30 -9.27 -20.81
CA VAL A 28 7.53 -8.17 -21.76
C VAL A 28 6.68 -8.27 -23.03
N ASN A 29 6.05 -9.42 -23.25
CA ASN A 29 5.29 -9.76 -24.44
C ASN A 29 3.77 -9.72 -24.23
N GLU A 30 3.31 -9.26 -23.07
CA GLU A 30 1.89 -9.21 -22.72
C GLU A 30 1.47 -7.78 -22.35
N GLN A 31 0.21 -7.46 -22.63
CA GLN A 31 -0.38 -6.20 -22.17
C GLN A 31 -0.79 -6.38 -20.71
N LEU A 32 -0.15 -5.62 -19.81
CA LEU A 32 -0.39 -5.69 -18.38
C LEU A 32 -0.81 -4.33 -17.81
N VAL A 33 -1.87 -4.34 -17.03
CA VAL A 33 -2.28 -3.22 -16.18
C VAL A 33 -2.28 -3.71 -14.74
N ILE A 34 -1.66 -2.95 -13.84
CA ILE A 34 -1.63 -3.25 -12.41
C ILE A 34 -2.19 -2.10 -11.60
N SER A 35 -2.77 -2.44 -10.44
CA SER A 35 -3.16 -1.48 -9.41
C SER A 35 -2.31 -1.72 -8.16
N PRO A 36 -1.17 -1.02 -7.98
CA PRO A 36 -0.30 -1.21 -6.83
C PRO A 36 -1.03 -0.99 -5.50
N ILE A 37 -1.88 0.05 -5.42
CA ILE A 37 -2.66 0.39 -4.24
C ILE A 37 -3.62 -0.74 -3.81
N SER A 38 -4.25 -1.43 -4.78
CA SER A 38 -5.18 -2.54 -4.49
C SER A 38 -4.45 -3.70 -3.83
N VAL A 39 -3.28 -4.08 -4.38
CA VAL A 39 -2.45 -5.16 -3.82
C VAL A 39 -1.91 -4.78 -2.44
N ILE A 40 -1.51 -3.52 -2.26
CA ILE A 40 -1.03 -3.03 -0.97
C ILE A 40 -2.12 -3.07 0.10
N PHE A 41 -3.37 -2.70 -0.21
CA PHE A 41 -4.47 -2.82 0.75
C PHE A 41 -4.75 -4.27 1.14
N ALA A 42 -4.68 -5.20 0.19
CA ALA A 42 -4.77 -6.63 0.51
C ALA A 42 -3.62 -7.06 1.43
N LEU A 43 -2.38 -6.63 1.13
CA LEU A 43 -1.21 -6.92 1.98
C LEU A 43 -1.30 -6.28 3.36
N ALA A 44 -1.90 -5.11 3.51
CA ALA A 44 -2.12 -4.47 4.81
C ALA A 44 -3.08 -5.31 5.68
N MET A 45 -4.11 -5.93 5.09
CA MET A 45 -4.98 -6.87 5.82
C MET A 45 -4.22 -8.15 6.21
N VAL A 46 -3.40 -8.70 5.31
CA VAL A 46 -2.56 -9.88 5.61
C VAL A 46 -1.53 -9.53 6.70
N GLN A 47 -0.95 -8.34 6.67
CA GLN A 47 0.00 -7.83 7.66
C GLN A 47 -0.60 -7.81 9.07
N ALA A 48 -1.88 -7.44 9.19
CA ALA A 48 -2.59 -7.42 10.46
C ALA A 48 -2.72 -8.83 11.08
N GLY A 49 -2.87 -9.87 10.25
CA GLY A 49 -2.91 -11.27 10.69
C GLY A 49 -1.52 -11.95 10.82
N ALA A 50 -0.48 -11.35 10.24
CA ALA A 50 0.86 -11.94 10.20
C ALA A 50 1.65 -11.72 11.52
N LYS A 51 2.64 -12.59 11.77
CA LYS A 51 3.61 -12.47 12.87
C LYS A 51 5.04 -12.80 12.43
N GLY A 52 6.00 -12.42 13.27
CA GLY A 52 7.42 -12.75 13.11
C GLY A 52 7.99 -12.29 11.77
N LYS A 53 8.80 -13.15 11.15
CA LYS A 53 9.51 -12.86 9.90
C LYS A 53 8.58 -12.46 8.76
N THR A 54 7.42 -13.12 8.64
CA THR A 54 6.42 -12.81 7.60
C THR A 54 5.93 -11.37 7.73
N LYS A 55 5.59 -10.94 8.95
CA LYS A 55 5.17 -9.56 9.21
C LYS A 55 6.27 -8.56 8.86
N THR A 56 7.50 -8.83 9.27
CA THR A 56 8.65 -7.97 8.96
C THR A 56 8.89 -7.82 7.45
N GLN A 57 8.76 -8.91 6.68
CA GLN A 57 8.88 -8.87 5.23
C GLN A 57 7.79 -8.01 4.58
N ILE A 58 6.53 -8.15 5.04
CA ILE A 58 5.43 -7.34 4.54
C ILE A 58 5.64 -5.86 4.89
N ASN A 59 5.97 -5.53 6.14
CA ASN A 59 6.25 -4.15 6.57
C ASN A 59 7.37 -3.52 5.72
N LYS A 60 8.43 -4.27 5.39
CA LYS A 60 9.51 -3.75 4.53
C LYS A 60 9.03 -3.36 3.13
N VAL A 61 8.11 -4.15 2.56
CA VAL A 61 7.58 -3.92 1.22
C VAL A 61 6.62 -2.74 1.19
N ILE A 62 5.69 -2.65 2.13
CA ILE A 62 4.61 -1.66 2.08
C ILE A 62 4.99 -0.33 2.76
N SER A 63 5.94 -0.31 3.69
CA SER A 63 6.22 0.89 4.49
C SER A 63 7.70 1.19 4.74
N LYS A 64 8.60 0.52 4.02
CA LYS A 64 10.06 0.55 4.30
C LYS A 64 10.39 0.17 5.76
N GLY A 65 9.55 -0.64 6.41
CA GLY A 65 9.78 -1.12 7.77
C GLY A 65 9.26 -0.19 8.87
N ALA A 66 8.24 0.63 8.59
CA ALA A 66 7.56 1.41 9.61
C ALA A 66 6.90 0.53 10.68
N THR A 67 6.54 1.15 11.80
CA THR A 67 5.82 0.48 12.90
C THR A 67 4.40 0.09 12.47
N ASP A 68 3.85 -0.92 13.14
CA ASP A 68 2.51 -1.43 12.82
C ASP A 68 1.43 -0.34 12.93
N ASP A 69 1.49 0.49 13.98
CA ASP A 69 0.53 1.60 14.17
C ASP A 69 0.64 2.63 13.04
N ALA A 70 1.85 2.94 12.58
CA ALA A 70 2.06 3.87 11.47
C ALA A 70 1.51 3.29 10.15
N ILE A 71 1.69 1.99 9.93
CA ILE A 71 1.13 1.28 8.76
C ILE A 71 -0.40 1.36 8.77
N VAL A 72 -1.03 1.00 9.89
CA VAL A 72 -2.49 1.02 10.03
C VAL A 72 -3.03 2.43 9.86
N GLN A 73 -2.40 3.43 10.49
CA GLN A 73 -2.83 4.82 10.40
C GLN A 73 -2.71 5.35 8.97
N PHE A 74 -1.57 5.12 8.29
CA PHE A 74 -1.34 5.59 6.94
C PHE A 74 -2.36 5.01 5.95
N TYR A 75 -2.52 3.68 5.91
CA TYR A 75 -3.42 3.04 4.95
C TYR A 75 -4.90 3.28 5.26
N SER A 76 -5.27 3.44 6.53
CA SER A 76 -6.64 3.83 6.90
C SER A 76 -6.97 5.25 6.41
N ASN A 77 -6.02 6.18 6.50
CA ASN A 77 -6.19 7.53 6.00
C ASN A 77 -6.21 7.55 4.47
N LEU A 78 -5.29 6.83 3.82
CA LEU A 78 -5.24 6.72 2.36
C LEU A 78 -6.55 6.16 1.79
N ALA A 79 -7.11 5.11 2.39
CA ALA A 79 -8.38 4.55 1.96
C ALA A 79 -9.53 5.58 2.07
N LYS A 80 -9.59 6.33 3.17
CA LYS A 80 -10.59 7.40 3.35
C LYS A 80 -10.41 8.53 2.35
N ASP A 81 -9.18 8.96 2.12
CA ASP A 81 -8.86 10.07 1.24
C ASP A 81 -9.13 9.73 -0.22
N THR A 82 -8.88 8.48 -0.61
CA THR A 82 -9.12 8.02 -1.97
C THR A 82 -10.62 8.06 -2.31
N LEU A 83 -11.50 7.76 -1.35
CA LEU A 83 -12.96 7.84 -1.54
C LEU A 83 -13.51 9.27 -1.67
N LYS A 84 -12.70 10.31 -1.41
CA LYS A 84 -13.15 11.71 -1.53
C LYS A 84 -13.15 12.13 -2.99
N ALA A 85 -14.34 12.33 -3.55
CA ALA A 85 -14.50 12.88 -4.89
C ALA A 85 -13.93 14.31 -4.94
N THR A 86 -13.07 14.57 -5.92
CA THR A 86 -12.44 15.89 -6.12
C THR A 86 -12.50 16.22 -7.61
N ASN A 87 -12.92 17.44 -7.96
CA ASN A 87 -12.98 17.92 -9.35
C ASN A 87 -13.74 16.99 -10.32
N GLY A 88 -14.82 16.34 -9.86
CA GLY A 88 -15.61 15.41 -10.67
C GLY A 88 -14.98 14.03 -10.89
N VAL A 89 -13.77 13.78 -10.37
CA VAL A 89 -13.14 12.46 -10.38
C VAL A 89 -13.65 11.66 -9.18
N GLN A 90 -14.23 10.49 -9.46
CA GLN A 90 -14.69 9.55 -8.44
C GLN A 90 -13.74 8.35 -8.39
N THR A 91 -13.39 7.93 -7.18
CA THR A 91 -12.77 6.62 -6.97
C THR A 91 -13.58 5.83 -5.94
N ARG A 92 -13.55 4.50 -6.06
CA ARG A 92 -14.22 3.58 -5.14
C ARG A 92 -13.28 2.45 -4.83
N ILE A 93 -12.98 2.26 -3.55
CA ILE A 93 -12.13 1.18 -3.05
C ILE A 93 -12.91 0.47 -1.95
N ALA A 94 -12.91 -0.86 -1.98
CA ALA A 94 -13.51 -1.70 -0.97
C ALA A 94 -12.57 -2.86 -0.65
N ASN A 95 -12.41 -3.15 0.63
CA ASN A 95 -11.62 -4.27 1.13
C ASN A 95 -12.57 -5.18 1.92
N ALA A 96 -12.47 -6.49 1.70
CA ALA A 96 -13.26 -7.50 2.41
C ALA A 96 -12.35 -8.68 2.80
N PHE A 97 -12.66 -9.28 3.94
CA PHE A 97 -11.99 -10.47 4.45
C PHE A 97 -13.06 -11.54 4.69
N PHE A 98 -12.85 -12.73 4.11
CA PHE A 98 -13.76 -13.85 4.19
C PHE A 98 -13.03 -15.02 4.87
N LEU A 99 -13.70 -15.68 5.82
CA LEU A 99 -13.21 -16.84 6.57
C LEU A 99 -14.13 -18.04 6.34
#